data_AF-A0A151AKT9-F1
#
_entry.id   AF-A0A151AKT9-F1
#
_cell.length_a   1.000
_cell.length_b   1.000
_cell.length_c   1.000
_cell.angle_alpha   90.00
_cell.angle_beta   90.00
_cell.angle_gamma   90.00
#
_symmetry.space_group_name_H-M   'P 1'
#
loop_
_entity.id
_entity.type
_entity.pdbx_description
1 polymer ?
#
loop_
_entity_poly.entity_id
_entity_poly.type
_entity_poly.pdbx_seq_one_letter_code
_entity_poly.pdbx_strand_id
1 'polypeptide(L)' 'MTEKSHIDINKLNAIPSGRPFEYKDVVMDEFPIEKRTEDGKRFKAEVENGEFDAVIIEDDTDRVQYRKL' A
#
# COMPACT_ATOMS: atom_id res chain seq x y z
N MET A 1 18.37 -8.70 -2.47
CA MET A 1 17.45 -8.61 -1.33
C MET A 1 16.58 -7.41 -1.61
N THR A 2 15.37 -7.60 -2.10
CA THR A 2 14.45 -6.52 -2.44
C THR A 2 13.94 -5.91 -1.13
N GLU A 3 14.29 -4.66 -0.86
CA GLU A 3 13.72 -3.90 0.25
C GLU A 3 12.23 -3.69 -0.06
N LYS A 4 11.38 -4.51 0.56
CA LYS A 4 9.92 -4.38 0.47
C LYS A 4 9.48 -3.07 1.11
N SER A 5 8.33 -2.55 0.70
CA SER A 5 7.69 -1.41 1.37
C SER A 5 7.41 -1.70 2.85
N HIS A 6 7.40 -0.65 3.67
CA HIS A 6 7.19 -0.70 5.11
C HIS A 6 5.69 -0.80 5.45
N ILE A 7 5.03 -1.77 4.81
CA ILE A 7 3.62 -2.05 4.99
C ILE A 7 3.43 -2.96 6.20
N ASP A 8 2.55 -2.54 7.09
CA ASP A 8 2.02 -3.37 8.16
C ASP A 8 0.98 -4.34 7.58
N ILE A 9 1.39 -5.60 7.46
CA ILE A 9 0.55 -6.69 6.97
C ILE A 9 -0.70 -6.88 7.85
N ASN A 10 -0.64 -6.56 9.15
CA ASN A 10 -1.80 -6.66 10.02
C ASN A 10 -2.86 -5.62 9.63
N LYS A 11 -2.44 -4.38 9.33
CA LYS A 11 -3.36 -3.33 8.85
C LYS A 11 -3.93 -3.69 7.48
N LEU A 12 -3.09 -4.20 6.59
CA LEU A 12 -3.54 -4.68 5.27
C LEU A 12 -4.53 -5.84 5.37
N ASN A 13 -4.33 -6.75 6.32
CA ASN A 13 -5.26 -7.86 6.57
C ASN A 13 -6.53 -7.44 7.30
N ALA A 14 -6.48 -6.38 8.10
CA ALA A 14 -7.65 -5.80 8.75
C ALA A 14 -8.59 -5.11 7.75
N ILE A 15 -8.09 -4.73 6.56
CA ILE A 15 -8.93 -4.17 5.50
C ILE A 15 -9.77 -5.29 4.86
N PRO A 16 -11.10 -5.17 4.88
CA PRO A 16 -11.98 -6.13 4.22
C PRO A 16 -11.86 -6.02 2.70
N SER A 17 -11.96 -7.15 2.02
CA SER A 17 -12.02 -7.22 0.56
C SER A 17 -13.16 -6.35 0.01
N GLY A 18 -12.92 -5.69 -1.11
CA GLY A 18 -13.79 -4.72 -1.76
C GLY A 18 -13.68 -3.30 -1.22
N ARG A 19 -12.97 -3.06 -0.12
CA ARG A 19 -12.84 -1.70 0.46
C ARG A 19 -11.62 -0.96 -0.10
N PRO A 20 -11.79 0.28 -0.58
CA PRO A 20 -10.67 1.13 -0.94
C PRO A 20 -9.92 1.59 0.31
N PHE A 21 -8.59 1.68 0.21
CA PHE A 21 -7.68 2.12 1.26
C PHE A 21 -6.50 2.89 0.65
N GLU A 22 -5.78 3.66 1.45
CA GLU A 22 -4.58 4.38 1.00
C GLU A 22 -3.32 3.78 1.63
N TYR A 23 -2.16 4.04 1.03
CA TYR A 23 -0.85 3.62 1.57
C TYR A 23 -0.66 4.04 3.04
N LYS A 24 -1.15 5.23 3.41
CA LYS A 24 -1.07 5.74 4.79
C LYS A 24 -1.84 4.91 5.82
N ASP A 25 -2.86 4.16 5.38
CA ASP A 25 -3.68 3.32 6.26
C ASP A 25 -2.98 2.00 6.58
N VAL A 26 -2.05 1.58 5.74
CA VAL A 26 -1.36 0.28 5.85
C VAL A 26 0.12 0.41 6.17
N VAL A 27 0.73 1.58 6.03
CA VAL A 27 2.12 1.82 6.42
C VAL A 27 2.32 1.66 7.94
N MET A 28 3.49 1.16 8.33
CA MET A 28 3.93 1.10 9.73
C MET A 28 3.94 2.51 10.36
N ASP A 29 3.38 2.65 11.56
CA ASP A 29 3.33 3.94 12.26
C ASP A 29 4.72 4.46 12.62
N GLU A 30 5.64 3.56 12.93
CA GLU A 30 7.04 3.85 13.23
C GLU A 30 7.81 4.37 12.01
N PHE A 31 7.26 4.26 10.79
CA PHE A 31 7.91 4.72 9.58
C PHE A 31 7.77 6.25 9.38
N PRO A 32 8.87 6.98 9.21
CA PRO A 32 8.86 8.44 9.18
C PRO A 32 8.12 8.99 7.96
N ILE A 33 7.32 10.03 8.20
CA ILE A 33 6.44 10.65 7.18
C ILE A 33 7.24 11.14 5.97
N GLU A 34 8.44 11.67 6.18
CA GLU A 34 9.33 12.15 5.10
C GLU A 34 9.73 11.04 4.13
N LYS A 35 9.81 9.79 4.59
CA LYS A 35 10.12 8.63 3.75
C LYS A 35 8.88 7.96 3.17
N ARG A 36 7.67 8.23 3.72
CA ARG A 36 6.40 7.63 3.27
C ARG A 36 6.11 7.92 1.80
N THR A 37 6.55 9.05 1.26
CA THR A 37 6.35 9.37 -0.17
C THR A 37 7.16 8.45 -1.08
N GLU A 38 8.41 8.16 -0.73
CA GLU A 38 9.25 7.25 -1.52
C GLU A 38 8.77 5.80 -1.36
N ASP A 39 8.46 5.40 -0.14
CA ASP A 39 8.00 4.04 0.16
C ASP A 39 6.62 3.75 -0.42
N GLY A 40 5.71 4.74 -0.47
CA GLY A 40 4.42 4.61 -1.17
C GLY A 40 4.59 4.38 -2.68
N LYS A 41 5.63 4.95 -3.31
CA LYS A 41 5.95 4.62 -4.71
C LYS A 41 6.47 3.20 -4.86
N ARG A 42 7.26 2.71 -3.90
CA ARG A 42 7.71 1.30 -3.86
C ARG A 42 6.51 0.36 -3.71
N PHE A 43 5.61 0.65 -2.77
CA PHE A 43 4.38 -0.11 -2.59
C PHE A 43 3.52 -0.13 -3.84
N LYS A 44 3.34 1.02 -4.53
CA LYS A 44 2.67 1.05 -5.83
C LYS A 44 3.33 0.07 -6.81
N ALA A 45 4.65 0.15 -6.98
CA ALA A 45 5.37 -0.75 -7.88
C ALA A 45 5.26 -2.24 -7.46
N GLU A 46 5.27 -2.56 -6.17
CA GLU A 46 5.09 -3.94 -5.67
C GLU A 46 3.68 -4.47 -5.97
N VAL A 47 2.65 -3.65 -5.81
CA VAL A 47 1.29 -3.99 -6.20
C VAL A 47 1.19 -4.19 -7.72
N GLU A 48 1.79 -3.32 -8.53
CA GLU A 48 1.82 -3.47 -10.00
C GLU A 48 2.60 -4.73 -10.44
N ASN A 49 3.66 -5.08 -9.71
CA ASN A 49 4.45 -6.29 -9.95
C ASN A 49 3.77 -7.59 -9.46
N GLY A 50 2.62 -7.48 -8.79
CA GLY A 50 1.90 -8.64 -8.25
C GLY A 50 2.52 -9.24 -6.99
N GLU A 51 3.35 -8.49 -6.23
CA GLU A 51 3.78 -8.94 -4.89
C GLU A 51 2.61 -8.96 -3.89
N PHE A 52 1.53 -8.24 -4.20
CA PHE A 52 0.29 -8.25 -3.45
C PHE A 52 -0.84 -8.84 -4.28
N ASP A 53 -0.95 -10.18 -4.28
CA ASP A 53 -1.89 -11.01 -5.06
C ASP A 53 -3.37 -10.53 -5.01
N ALA A 54 -3.78 -9.94 -3.89
CA ALA A 54 -5.16 -9.51 -3.66
C ALA A 54 -5.27 -7.99 -3.50
N VAL A 55 -4.37 -7.19 -4.06
CA VAL A 55 -4.44 -5.72 -4.03
C VAL A 55 -4.37 -5.18 -5.44
N ILE A 56 -5.26 -4.28 -5.80
CA ILE A 56 -5.24 -3.53 -7.05
C ILE A 56 -5.06 -2.05 -6.75
N ILE A 57 -4.43 -1.32 -7.67
CA ILE A 57 -4.35 0.14 -7.60
C ILE A 57 -5.60 0.74 -8.26
N GLU A 58 -6.29 1.59 -7.51
CA GLU A 58 -7.29 2.52 -8.02
C GLU A 58 -6.67 3.92 -8.01
N ASP A 59 -6.22 4.38 -9.18
CA ASP A 59 -5.71 5.75 -9.34
C ASP A 59 -6.94 6.68 -9.43
N ASP A 60 -7.33 7.28 -8.30
CA ASP A 60 -8.35 8.32 -8.28
C ASP A 60 -7.69 9.67 -8.60
N THR A 61 -8.44 10.59 -9.21
CA THR A 61 -7.95 11.83 -9.84
C THR A 61 -7.06 12.70 -8.95
N ASP A 62 -7.22 12.59 -7.62
CA ASP A 62 -6.43 13.33 -6.63
C ASP A 62 -5.46 12.47 -5.80
N ARG A 63 -5.67 11.14 -5.70
CA ARG A 63 -4.91 10.26 -4.79
C ARG A 63 -4.86 8.81 -5.28
N VAL A 64 -3.71 8.18 -5.07
CA VAL A 64 -3.54 6.74 -5.27
C VAL A 64 -4.28 6.00 -4.15
N GLN A 65 -5.34 5.30 -4.51
CA GLN A 65 -6.04 4.36 -3.66
C GLN A 65 -5.69 2.93 -4.08
N TYR A 66 -5.95 2.01 -3.18
CA TYR A 66 -5.75 0.60 -3.37
C TYR A 66 -7.04 -0.09 -2.96
N ARG A 67 -7.42 -1.16 -3.65
CA ARG A 67 -8.55 -1.98 -3.25
C ARG A 67 -8.09 -3.40 -3.07
N LYS A 68 -8.51 -4.01 -1.96
CA LYS A 68 -8.28 -5.43 -1.74
C LYS A 68 -9.34 -6.23 -2.50
N LEU A 69 -8.94 -7.26 -3.23
CA LEU A 69 -9.85 -8.19 -3.92
C LEU A 69 -10.43 -9.23 -2.96
#